data_AF-A0A8J9Z393-F1
#
_entry.id   AF-A0A8J9Z393-F1
#
_cell.length_a   1.000
_cell.length_b   1.000
_cell.length_c   1.000
_cell.angle_alpha   90.00
_cell.angle_beta   90.00
_cell.angle_gamma   90.00
#
_symmetry.space_group_name_H-M   'P 1'
#
loop_
_entity.id
_entity.type
_entity.pdbx_description
1 polymer ?
#
loop_
_entity_poly.entity_id
_entity_poly.type
_entity_poly.pdbx_seq_one_letter_code
_entity_poly.pdbx_strand_id
1 'polypeptide(L)'
;MAALSTMDRHIQQTNDRLQCIKQQLSSPQGFQNAARELLEWCADPRAFQRPFEQSLIGCLTVVSRVAAQQGYDLDLGYRLLAVCAAHRDKFSPKSAGKQLYSLIKC
;
A
#
# COMPACT_ATOMS: atom_id res chain seq x y z
N MET A 1 17.68 28.35 -2.15
CA MET A 1 17.14 27.11 -2.75
C MET A 1 17.43 25.91 -1.84
N ALA A 2 16.73 25.76 -0.70
CA ALA A 2 17.03 24.69 0.27
C ALA A 2 15.79 23.95 0.84
N ALA A 3 14.57 24.45 0.61
CA ALA A 3 13.36 23.80 1.12
C ALA A 3 12.87 22.63 0.23
N LEU A 4 13.10 22.71 -1.09
CA LEU A 4 12.72 21.67 -2.05
C LEU A 4 13.47 20.34 -1.79
N SER A 5 14.73 20.41 -1.37
CA SER A 5 15.57 19.23 -1.12
C SER A 5 15.20 18.44 0.13
N THR A 6 14.67 19.08 1.18
CA THR A 6 14.29 18.39 2.41
C THR A 6 12.98 17.63 2.23
N MET A 7 11.97 18.25 1.60
CA MET A 7 10.70 17.58 1.30
C MET A 7 10.89 16.40 0.35
N ASP A 8 11.72 16.55 -0.69
CA ASP A 8 12.03 15.48 -1.64
C ASP A 8 12.74 14.29 -0.95
N ARG A 9 13.66 14.56 -0.02
CA ARG A 9 14.29 13.53 0.82
C ARG A 9 13.29 12.78 1.69
N HIS A 10 12.31 13.47 2.28
CA HIS A 10 11.26 12.82 3.06
C HIS A 10 10.38 11.92 2.17
N ILE A 11 9.99 12.41 0.99
CA ILE A 11 9.23 11.62 0.01
C ILE A 11 10.02 10.37 -0.40
N GLN A 12 11.32 10.50 -0.62
CA GLN A 12 12.18 9.38 -1.00
C GLN A 12 12.32 8.36 0.13
N GLN A 13 12.56 8.79 1.38
CA GLN A 13 12.64 7.89 2.54
C GLN A 13 11.34 7.12 2.74
N THR A 14 10.21 7.80 2.61
CA THR A 14 8.90 7.18 2.70
C THR A 14 8.69 6.15 1.60
N ASN A 15 9.06 6.46 0.35
CA ASN A 15 8.97 5.50 -0.74
C ASN A 15 9.88 4.29 -0.54
N ASP A 16 11.10 4.49 -0.03
CA ASP A 16 12.02 3.40 0.30
C ASP A 16 11.41 2.46 1.36
N ARG A 17 10.80 3.05 2.40
CA ARG A 17 10.07 2.28 3.42
C ARG A 17 8.91 1.48 2.83
N LEU A 18 8.12 2.09 1.93
CA LEU A 18 7.04 1.38 1.22
C LEU A 18 7.56 0.24 0.34
N GLN A 19 8.72 0.38 -0.29
CA GLN A 19 9.35 -0.71 -1.04
C GLN A 19 9.80 -1.84 -0.10
N CYS A 20 10.35 -1.52 1.07
CA CYS A 20 10.70 -2.51 2.08
C CYS A 20 9.45 -3.27 2.58
N ILE A 21 8.37 -2.55 2.91
CA ILE A 21 7.07 -3.13 3.28
C ILE A 21 6.59 -4.08 2.17
N LYS A 22 6.63 -3.66 0.90
CA LYS A 22 6.25 -4.50 -0.24
C LYS A 22 7.04 -5.82 -0.30
N GLN A 23 8.34 -5.78 -0.06
CA GLN A 23 9.16 -6.99 -0.02
C GLN A 23 8.74 -7.92 1.13
N GLN A 24 8.50 -7.36 2.32
CA GLN A 24 8.04 -8.13 3.47
C GLN A 24 6.64 -8.72 3.28
N LEU A 25 5.75 -8.00 2.59
CA LEU A 25 4.43 -8.50 2.19
C LEU A 25 4.51 -9.71 1.25
N SER A 26 5.63 -9.92 0.56
CA SER A 26 5.83 -11.08 -0.31
C SER A 26 6.32 -12.33 0.46
N SER A 27 6.48 -12.24 1.78
CA SER A 27 6.91 -13.35 2.64
C SER A 27 5.89 -13.56 3.78
N PRO A 28 5.45 -14.80 4.06
CA PRO A 28 4.43 -15.06 5.08
C PRO A 28 4.90 -14.65 6.48
N GLN A 29 6.20 -14.77 6.77
CA GLN A 29 6.80 -14.37 8.05
C GLN A 29 6.75 -12.85 8.27
N GLY A 30 6.91 -12.06 7.21
CA GLY A 30 6.91 -10.60 7.25
C GLY A 30 5.54 -9.99 7.05
N PHE A 31 4.60 -10.73 6.44
CA PHE A 31 3.31 -10.22 6.01
C PHE A 31 2.52 -9.56 7.14
N GLN A 32 2.42 -10.20 8.30
CA GLN A 32 1.54 -9.72 9.36
C GLN A 32 2.00 -8.35 9.90
N ASN A 33 3.30 -8.16 10.09
CA ASN A 33 3.86 -6.88 10.55
C ASN A 33 3.79 -5.82 9.43
N ALA A 34 4.17 -6.19 8.22
CA ALA A 34 4.18 -5.28 7.08
C ALA A 34 2.76 -4.80 6.72
N ALA A 35 1.76 -5.68 6.78
CA ALA A 35 0.37 -5.33 6.50
C ALA A 35 -0.24 -4.44 7.60
N ARG A 36 0.10 -4.66 8.88
CA ARG A 36 -0.30 -3.75 9.98
C ARG A 36 0.32 -2.37 9.82
N GLU A 37 1.63 -2.32 9.56
CA GLU A 37 2.34 -1.05 9.34
C GLU A 37 1.71 -0.29 8.17
N LEU A 38 1.40 -0.98 7.07
CA LEU A 38 0.71 -0.38 5.93
C LEU A 38 -0.72 0.06 6.23
N LEU A 39 -1.45 -0.68 7.08
CA LEU A 39 -2.80 -0.33 7.53
C LEU A 39 -2.79 0.97 8.35
N GLU A 40 -1.86 1.09 9.30
CA GLU A 40 -1.65 2.30 10.09
C GLU A 40 -1.27 3.47 9.18
N TRP A 41 -0.43 3.22 8.18
CA TRP A 41 -0.07 4.21 7.18
C TRP A 41 -1.29 4.68 6.38
N CYS A 42 -2.12 3.75 5.91
CA CYS A 42 -3.35 4.04 5.16
C CYS A 42 -4.48 4.64 6.02
N ALA A 43 -4.37 4.61 7.36
CA ALA A 43 -5.29 5.32 8.23
C ALA A 43 -5.10 6.85 8.14
N ASP A 44 -3.91 7.32 7.74
CA ASP A 44 -3.66 8.74 7.49
C ASP A 44 -4.09 9.12 6.06
N PRO A 45 -5.04 10.06 5.87
CA PRO A 45 -5.50 10.47 4.54
C PRO A 45 -4.41 11.13 3.68
N ARG A 46 -3.26 11.50 4.26
CA ARG A 46 -2.07 12.02 3.57
C ARG A 46 -1.24 10.92 2.92
N ALA A 47 -1.42 9.64 3.29
CA ALA A 47 -0.73 8.54 2.63
C ALA A 47 -1.12 8.43 1.14
N PHE A 48 -2.34 8.84 0.78
CA PHE A 48 -2.88 8.77 -0.58
C PHE A 48 -2.42 9.92 -1.51
N GLN A 49 -1.20 10.44 -1.33
CA GLN A 49 -0.65 11.45 -2.21
C GLN A 49 0.00 10.82 -3.46
N ARG A 50 -0.03 11.54 -4.59
CA ARG A 50 0.56 11.11 -5.87
C ARG A 50 2.00 10.54 -5.77
N PRO A 51 2.93 11.14 -5.00
CA PRO A 51 4.31 10.62 -4.90
C PRO A 51 4.42 9.23 -4.28
N PHE A 52 3.42 8.81 -3.49
CA PHE A 52 3.40 7.50 -2.82
C PHE A 52 2.47 6.50 -3.52
N GLU A 53 1.59 7.00 -4.39
CA GLU A 53 0.55 6.23 -5.07
C GLU A 53 1.11 4.99 -5.76
N GLN A 54 2.21 5.14 -6.51
CA GLN A 54 2.82 4.02 -7.23
C GLN A 54 3.33 2.92 -6.28
N SER A 55 3.99 3.31 -5.18
CA SER A 55 4.50 2.37 -4.18
C SER A 55 3.36 1.67 -3.43
N LEU A 56 2.31 2.41 -3.05
CA LEU A 56 1.12 1.87 -2.39
C LEU A 56 0.38 0.86 -3.29
N ILE A 57 0.14 1.19 -4.56
CA ILE A 57 -0.48 0.27 -5.51
C ILE A 57 0.37 -0.99 -5.70
N GLY A 58 1.70 -0.85 -5.67
CA GLY A 58 2.64 -1.96 -5.66
C GLY A 58 2.44 -2.89 -4.47
N CYS A 59 2.27 -2.34 -3.27
CA CYS A 59 2.00 -3.11 -2.05
C CYS A 59 0.65 -3.84 -2.12
N LEU A 60 -0.42 -3.14 -2.49
CA LEU A 60 -1.77 -3.71 -2.56
C LEU A 60 -1.88 -4.83 -3.61
N THR A 61 -1.15 -4.71 -4.72
CA THR A 61 -1.07 -5.76 -5.74
C THR A 61 -0.41 -7.02 -5.20
N VAL A 62 0.63 -6.90 -4.36
CA VAL A 62 1.25 -8.06 -3.70
C VAL A 62 0.26 -8.67 -2.72
N VAL A 63 -0.35 -7.87 -1.85
CA VAL A 63 -1.33 -8.33 -0.84
C VAL A 63 -2.45 -9.14 -1.49
N SER A 64 -3.07 -8.62 -2.54
CA SER A 64 -4.15 -9.34 -3.23
C SER A 64 -3.71 -10.67 -3.86
N ARG A 65 -2.43 -10.80 -4.25
CA ARG A 65 -1.89 -12.06 -4.80
C ARG A 65 -1.53 -13.08 -3.73
N VAL A 66 -1.06 -12.63 -2.57
CA VAL A 66 -0.49 -13.50 -1.52
C VAL A 66 -1.45 -13.75 -0.35
N ALA A 67 -2.40 -12.86 -0.09
CA ALA A 67 -3.31 -12.97 1.07
C ALA A 67 -4.12 -14.27 1.05
N ALA A 68 -4.53 -14.75 -0.13
CA ALA A 68 -5.24 -16.02 -0.31
C ALA A 68 -4.33 -17.27 -0.29
N GLN A 69 -3.02 -17.11 -0.15
CA GLN A 69 -2.07 -18.22 -0.10
C GLN A 69 -1.92 -18.76 1.32
N GLN A 70 -1.52 -20.03 1.43
CA GLN A 70 -1.34 -20.69 2.72
C GLN A 70 -0.20 -20.05 3.51
N GLY A 71 -0.43 -19.79 4.80
CA GLY A 71 0.53 -19.13 5.69
C GLY A 71 0.43 -17.59 5.72
N TYR A 72 -0.48 -17.00 4.94
CA TYR A 72 -0.79 -15.57 5.00
C TYR A 72 -2.08 -15.30 5.79
N ASP A 73 -2.16 -14.10 6.36
CA ASP A 73 -3.31 -13.66 7.14
C ASP A 73 -4.36 -13.03 6.21
N LEU A 74 -5.29 -13.88 5.73
CA LEU A 74 -6.29 -13.49 4.75
C LEU A 74 -7.18 -12.34 5.25
N ASP A 75 -7.60 -12.37 6.51
CA ASP A 75 -8.45 -11.33 7.12
C ASP A 75 -7.72 -9.98 7.13
N LEU A 76 -6.45 -9.97 7.56
CA LEU A 76 -5.63 -8.77 7.58
C LEU A 76 -5.41 -8.21 6.16
N GLY A 77 -5.17 -9.09 5.19
CA GLY A 77 -5.03 -8.71 3.77
C GLY A 77 -6.30 -8.06 3.22
N TYR A 78 -7.46 -8.66 3.44
CA TYR A 78 -8.74 -8.08 3.02
C TYR A 78 -9.06 -6.77 3.73
N ARG A 79 -8.77 -6.66 5.02
CA ARG A 79 -9.00 -5.43 5.78
C ARG A 79 -8.17 -4.27 5.23
N LEU A 80 -6.90 -4.53 4.88
CA LEU A 80 -6.05 -3.55 4.22
C LEU A 80 -6.61 -3.12 2.85
N LEU A 81 -6.98 -4.09 2.01
CA LEU A 81 -7.59 -3.81 0.71
C LEU A 81 -8.88 -2.99 0.84
N ALA A 82 -9.71 -3.29 1.85
CA ALA A 82 -10.96 -2.57 2.11
C ALA A 82 -10.71 -1.11 2.56
N VAL A 83 -9.73 -0.86 3.44
CA VAL A 83 -9.36 0.51 3.83
C VAL A 83 -8.87 1.30 2.62
N CYS A 84 -7.98 0.73 1.80
CA CYS A 84 -7.52 1.41 0.59
C CYS A 84 -8.63 1.62 -0.45
N ALA A 85 -9.58 0.68 -0.54
CA ALA A 85 -10.75 0.79 -1.40
C ALA A 85 -11.70 1.91 -0.96
N ALA A 86 -11.87 2.12 0.35
CA ALA A 86 -12.67 3.22 0.89
C ALA A 86 -12.06 4.60 0.54
N HIS A 87 -10.74 4.64 0.34
CA HIS A 87 -10.01 5.84 -0.09
C HIS A 87 -9.71 5.88 -1.59
N ARG A 88 -10.36 5.03 -2.42
CA ARG A 88 -10.11 4.95 -3.87
C ARG A 88 -10.25 6.30 -4.59
N ASP A 89 -11.12 7.18 -4.12
CA ASP A 89 -11.35 8.51 -4.69
C ASP A 89 -10.14 9.45 -4.56
N LYS A 90 -9.20 9.13 -3.66
CA LYS A 90 -7.94 9.87 -3.51
C LYS A 90 -6.85 9.39 -4.48
N PHE A 91 -6.98 8.18 -5.02
CA PHE A 91 -6.08 7.67 -6.05
C PHE A 91 -6.43 8.27 -7.41
N SER A 92 -5.44 8.38 -8.29
CA SER A 92 -5.71 8.73 -9.68
C SER A 92 -6.71 7.75 -10.32
N PRO A 93 -7.59 8.21 -11.23
CA PRO A 93 -8.62 7.36 -11.85
C PRO A 93 -8.03 6.14 -12.57
N LYS A 94 -6.77 6.23 -13.03
CA LYS A 94 -6.02 5.10 -13.61
C LYS A 94 -5.76 3.99 -12.58
N SER A 95 -5.31 4.36 -11.38
CA SER A 95 -4.97 3.45 -10.29
C SER A 95 -6.23 2.92 -9.57
N ALA A 96 -7.21 3.80 -9.34
CA ALA A 96 -8.49 3.45 -8.72
C ALA A 96 -9.32 2.50 -9.61
N GLY A 97 -9.42 2.80 -10.91
CA GLY A 97 -10.31 2.12 -11.85
C GLY A 97 -9.84 0.73 -12.29
N LYS A 98 -8.54 0.55 -12.55
CA LYS A 98 -8.02 -0.72 -13.09
C LYS A 98 -7.58 -1.71 -12.02
N GLN A 99 -6.93 -1.22 -10.97
CA GLN A 99 -6.32 -2.12 -9.98
C GLN A 99 -7.31 -2.42 -8.86
N LEU A 100 -7.78 -1.41 -8.11
CA LEU A 100 -8.62 -1.64 -6.92
C LEU A 100 -9.94 -2.38 -7.23
N TYR A 101 -10.64 -2.02 -8.31
CA TYR A 101 -11.87 -2.74 -8.70
C TYR A 101 -11.63 -4.22 -9.05
N SER A 102 -10.46 -4.55 -9.59
CA SER A 102 -10.09 -5.95 -9.88
C SER A 102 -9.73 -6.71 -8.61
N LEU A 103 -9.11 -6.06 -7.63
CA LEU A 103 -8.67 -6.71 -6.39
C LEU A 103 -9.81 -6.93 -5.38
N ILE A 104 -10.87 -6.09 -5.40
CA ILE A 104 -12.03 -6.19 -4.49
C ILE A 104 -13.09 -7.19 -5.02
N LYS A 105 -13.06 -7.51 -6.33
CA LYS A 105 -13.99 -8.47 -6.96
C LYS A 105 -13.50 -9.92 -6.95
N CYS A 106 -12.31 -10.19 -6.42
CA CYS A 106 -11.83 -11.54 -6.13
C CYS A 106 -12.32 -12.00 -4.76
#